data_AF-A0A5B0E3K3-F1
#
_entry.id   AF-A0A5B0E3K3-F1
#
_cell.length_a   1.000
_cell.length_b   1.000
_cell.length_c   1.000
_cell.angle_alpha   90.00
_cell.angle_beta   90.00
_cell.angle_gamma   90.00
#
_symmetry.space_group_name_H-M   'P 1'
#
loop_
_entity.id
_entity.type
_entity.pdbx_description
1 polymer ?
#
loop_
_entity_poly.entity_id
_entity_poly.type
_entity_poly.pdbx_seq_one_letter_code
_entity_poly.pdbx_strand_id
1 'polypeptide(L)'
;MGMRQALNAVLTGFLVFVLPATTLAEPANVTAASSYFKNTDTRFRAGMQMRLAWTGDYTGKFDGIIGNGSLDAIQAFQDRHGLAADGRIDEAFLDALITESDEAMRLVGFGWEDDTRTGVRLGLPFELVQEIGATEVGSMWRSTDSGLEIETVRFVKEGYTLDEVFRILNTPVDGKQIDDAAMGTDGFTIDGHEEGRRFHIRFDGRDMDLRGFSVSYSPQWADEIAPYMAVANGSFQPYASEPVAEPDQGPIAELSRQPRYALAFSDIMNDGLPDATRSSLEVPPAALGSAPSGLGGYETNGAVNSSGTGFVVSEDGWILTNAHVAKSCSSIAVGDLGLANKVVVDEEQDLALLHVRGEVGPPLPIHTGKPRLGEDILALGFPLRSILADSLNVTRGNISSLLGLMNDPNYLQISAAVQPGNSGGPVIDLAGRVVGVVTAKLNAVAVADLTGDIPQTINFAIRPDVATSFLREHDVEFVDADPDAELQSVPDATAMAQASILPVVCLGLEASH
;
A
#
# COMPACT_ATOMS: atom_id res chain seq x y z
N MET A 1 84.26 -2.65 -16.07
CA MET A 1 84.88 -1.56 -16.84
C MET A 1 84.61 -1.86 -18.31
N GLY A 2 83.67 -1.27 -19.03
CA GLY A 2 82.76 -0.15 -18.79
C GLY A 2 81.78 0.00 -19.97
N MET A 3 80.76 0.84 -19.77
CA MET A 3 80.03 1.73 -20.71
C MET A 3 79.64 1.20 -22.10
N ARG A 4 78.49 1.51 -22.72
CA ARG A 4 77.26 2.27 -22.48
C ARG A 4 76.46 2.09 -23.80
N GLN A 5 75.15 1.91 -23.69
CA GLN A 5 74.08 2.37 -24.62
C GLN A 5 74.27 2.28 -26.15
N ALA A 6 73.32 1.61 -26.83
CA ALA A 6 72.42 2.29 -27.79
C ALA A 6 71.25 1.38 -28.21
N LEU A 7 70.05 1.97 -28.16
CA LEU A 7 68.76 1.51 -28.68
C LEU A 7 68.81 1.13 -30.17
N ASN A 8 68.13 0.05 -30.58
CA ASN A 8 66.82 0.10 -31.27
C ASN A 8 66.34 -1.27 -31.79
N ALA A 9 65.07 -1.54 -31.47
CA ALA A 9 64.08 -2.32 -32.22
C ALA A 9 64.40 -3.77 -32.63
N VAL A 10 63.94 -4.72 -31.81
CA VAL A 10 63.52 -6.04 -32.28
C VAL A 10 62.04 -6.22 -31.90
N LEU A 11 61.14 -5.95 -32.84
CA LEU A 11 59.75 -6.40 -32.76
C LEU A 11 59.76 -7.94 -32.90
N THR A 12 59.56 -8.64 -31.79
CA THR A 12 59.22 -10.07 -31.81
C THR A 12 57.77 -10.17 -31.37
N GLY A 13 56.91 -10.66 -32.26
CA GLY A 13 55.48 -10.78 -32.03
C GLY A 13 55.16 -11.68 -30.86
N PHE A 14 54.53 -11.11 -29.84
CA PHE A 14 53.70 -11.87 -28.90
C PHE A 14 52.26 -11.78 -29.38
N LEU A 15 51.77 -12.88 -29.95
CA LEU A 15 50.35 -13.07 -30.23
C LEU A 15 49.66 -13.20 -28.86
N VAL A 16 49.07 -12.12 -28.36
CA VAL A 16 48.15 -12.20 -27.21
C VAL A 16 46.85 -12.79 -27.76
N PHE A 17 46.60 -14.06 -27.47
CA PHE A 17 45.25 -14.61 -27.56
C PHE A 17 44.41 -13.93 -26.47
N VAL A 18 43.71 -12.87 -26.84
CA VAL A 18 42.56 -12.39 -26.05
C VAL A 18 41.48 -13.44 -26.24
N LEU A 19 41.34 -14.36 -25.27
CA LEU A 19 40.12 -15.14 -25.16
C LEU A 19 38.99 -14.12 -24.98
N PRO A 20 37.95 -14.12 -25.84
CA PRO A 20 36.78 -13.30 -25.56
C PRO A 20 36.25 -13.74 -24.20
N ALA A 21 36.05 -12.78 -23.30
CA ALA A 21 35.24 -13.01 -22.13
C ALA A 21 33.87 -13.44 -22.65
N THR A 22 33.59 -14.73 -22.62
CA THR A 22 32.24 -15.24 -22.79
C THR A 22 31.47 -14.74 -21.60
N THR A 23 30.83 -13.58 -21.76
CA THR A 23 29.66 -13.23 -20.98
C THR A 23 28.68 -14.39 -21.19
N LEU A 24 28.55 -15.26 -20.19
CA LEU A 24 27.45 -16.23 -20.18
C LEU A 24 26.18 -15.38 -20.28
N ALA A 25 25.51 -15.44 -21.42
CA ALA A 25 24.20 -14.85 -21.55
C ALA A 25 23.31 -15.51 -20.50
N GLU A 26 22.63 -14.71 -19.67
CA GLU A 26 21.62 -15.25 -18.77
C GLU A 26 20.60 -16.04 -19.59
N PRO A 27 20.15 -17.22 -19.11
CA PRO A 27 19.16 -18.01 -19.83
C PRO A 27 17.89 -17.17 -20.06
N ALA A 28 17.31 -17.27 -21.26
CA ALA A 28 16.21 -16.41 -21.71
C ALA A 28 15.00 -16.36 -20.75
N ASN A 29 14.76 -17.43 -19.97
CA ASN A 29 13.72 -17.49 -18.94
C ASN A 29 13.97 -16.52 -17.78
N VAL A 30 15.23 -16.38 -17.33
CA VAL A 30 15.63 -15.43 -16.28
C VAL A 30 15.47 -13.99 -16.77
N THR A 31 15.71 -13.74 -18.06
CA THR A 31 15.54 -12.42 -18.68
C THR A 31 14.07 -11.99 -18.77
N ALA A 32 13.17 -12.91 -19.10
CA ALA A 32 11.72 -12.64 -19.17
C ALA A 32 11.12 -12.41 -17.77
N ALA A 33 11.45 -13.25 -16.80
CA ALA A 33 11.05 -13.09 -15.39
C ALA A 33 11.61 -11.75 -14.83
N SER A 34 12.89 -11.47 -15.02
CA SER A 34 13.52 -10.19 -14.61
C SER A 34 12.85 -8.96 -15.24
N SER A 35 12.38 -9.05 -16.49
CA SER A 35 11.67 -7.97 -17.17
C SER A 35 10.26 -7.75 -16.63
N TYR A 36 9.56 -8.82 -16.26
CA TYR A 36 8.26 -8.76 -15.57
C TYR A 36 8.38 -8.07 -14.20
N PHE A 37 9.42 -8.40 -13.43
CA PHE A 37 9.66 -7.81 -12.11
C PHE A 37 9.99 -6.33 -12.10
N LYS A 38 10.64 -5.82 -13.15
CA LYS A 38 10.97 -4.39 -13.26
C LYS A 38 9.75 -3.50 -13.42
N ASN A 39 8.62 -4.07 -13.86
CA ASN A 39 7.43 -3.29 -14.17
C ASN A 39 6.37 -3.37 -13.07
N THR A 40 6.29 -4.46 -12.30
CA THR A 40 5.29 -4.61 -11.22
C THR A 40 5.48 -3.61 -10.08
N ASP A 41 4.46 -3.44 -9.22
CA ASP A 41 4.58 -2.62 -8.02
C ASP A 41 5.48 -3.29 -6.97
N THR A 42 6.27 -2.50 -6.24
CA THR A 42 7.18 -3.03 -5.22
C THR A 42 6.43 -3.69 -4.06
N ARG A 43 5.26 -3.17 -3.66
CA ARG A 43 4.44 -3.79 -2.60
C ARG A 43 3.83 -5.10 -3.09
N PHE A 44 3.43 -5.17 -4.36
CA PHE A 44 3.00 -6.45 -4.94
C PHE A 44 4.09 -7.51 -4.81
N ARG A 45 5.32 -7.20 -5.24
CA ARG A 45 6.44 -8.15 -5.16
C ARG A 45 6.79 -8.52 -3.71
N ALA A 46 6.73 -7.57 -2.78
CA ALA A 46 6.89 -7.82 -1.36
C ALA A 46 5.78 -8.75 -0.80
N GLY A 47 4.53 -8.54 -1.20
CA GLY A 47 3.41 -9.40 -0.83
C GLY A 47 3.56 -10.83 -1.36
N MET A 48 4.03 -10.99 -2.60
CA MET A 48 4.33 -12.32 -3.15
C MET A 48 5.47 -13.02 -2.41
N GLN A 49 6.56 -12.30 -2.07
CA GLN A 49 7.64 -12.86 -1.24
C GLN A 49 7.12 -13.34 0.11
N MET A 50 6.21 -12.58 0.75
CA MET A 50 5.55 -13.00 1.99
C MET A 50 4.66 -14.23 1.79
N ARG A 51 3.91 -14.32 0.69
CA ARG A 51 3.10 -15.52 0.39
C ARG A 51 3.97 -16.76 0.14
N LEU A 52 5.08 -16.62 -0.58
CA LEU A 52 6.05 -17.71 -0.75
C LEU A 52 6.70 -18.14 0.57
N ALA A 53 6.79 -17.24 1.55
CA ALA A 53 7.24 -17.61 2.90
C ALA A 53 6.18 -18.43 3.64
N TRP A 54 4.89 -18.11 3.50
CA TRP A 54 3.79 -18.90 4.04
C TRP A 54 3.71 -20.31 3.48
N THR A 55 4.18 -20.52 2.25
CA THR A 55 4.22 -21.82 1.58
C THR A 55 5.55 -22.56 1.79
N GLY A 56 6.47 -21.98 2.57
CA GLY A 56 7.77 -22.57 2.93
C GLY A 56 8.86 -22.45 1.86
N ASP A 57 8.63 -21.72 0.77
CA ASP A 57 9.58 -21.60 -0.35
C ASP A 57 10.57 -20.44 -0.19
N TYR A 58 10.22 -19.43 0.61
CA TYR A 58 11.00 -18.20 0.69
C TYR A 58 11.30 -17.77 2.14
N THR A 59 12.56 -17.50 2.42
CA THR A 59 13.05 -17.08 3.76
C THR A 59 13.78 -15.74 3.74
N GLY A 60 13.76 -15.04 2.59
CA GLY A 60 14.41 -13.75 2.40
C GLY A 60 13.60 -12.55 2.87
N LYS A 61 14.02 -11.34 2.48
CA LYS A 61 13.34 -10.09 2.84
C LYS A 61 12.11 -9.86 1.96
N PHE A 62 11.08 -9.24 2.54
CA PHE A 62 9.88 -8.82 1.81
C PHE A 62 10.03 -7.37 1.32
N ASP A 63 11.10 -7.10 0.58
CA ASP A 63 11.46 -5.75 0.09
C ASP A 63 11.00 -5.49 -1.34
N GLY A 64 10.38 -6.49 -1.97
CA GLY A 64 9.98 -6.45 -3.36
C GLY A 64 11.16 -6.42 -4.32
N ILE A 65 12.39 -6.71 -3.90
CA ILE A 65 13.55 -6.85 -4.78
C ILE A 65 13.65 -8.32 -5.18
N ILE A 66 13.45 -8.60 -6.46
CA ILE A 66 13.47 -9.96 -6.97
C ILE A 66 14.88 -10.31 -7.45
N GLY A 67 15.64 -10.91 -6.54
CA GLY A 67 16.92 -11.53 -6.81
C GLY A 67 16.82 -13.06 -6.94
N ASN A 68 17.97 -13.72 -7.01
CA ASN A 68 18.06 -15.18 -7.19
C ASN A 68 17.23 -15.96 -6.17
N GLY A 69 17.28 -15.59 -4.88
CA GLY A 69 16.51 -16.31 -3.86
C GLY A 69 14.99 -16.26 -4.06
N SER A 70 14.45 -15.15 -4.58
CA SER A 70 13.02 -15.08 -4.90
C SER A 70 12.70 -15.85 -6.18
N LEU A 71 13.58 -15.83 -7.18
CA LEU A 71 13.43 -16.63 -8.40
C LEU A 71 13.47 -18.14 -8.12
N ASP A 72 14.42 -18.57 -7.29
CA ASP A 72 14.57 -19.97 -6.87
C ASP A 72 13.32 -20.44 -6.12
N ALA A 73 12.77 -19.62 -5.23
CA ALA A 73 11.53 -19.90 -4.51
C ALA A 73 10.32 -20.04 -5.45
N ILE A 74 10.19 -19.14 -6.43
CA ILE A 74 9.11 -19.21 -7.43
C ILE A 74 9.23 -20.50 -8.24
N GLN A 75 10.43 -20.84 -8.71
CA GLN A 75 10.65 -22.05 -9.50
C GLN A 75 10.43 -23.33 -8.70
N ALA A 76 10.85 -23.35 -7.43
CA ALA A 76 10.60 -24.48 -6.53
C ALA A 76 9.10 -24.68 -6.27
N PHE A 77 8.37 -23.59 -6.03
CA PHE A 77 6.92 -23.61 -5.90
C PHE A 77 6.27 -24.10 -7.20
N GLN A 78 6.66 -23.58 -8.34
CA GLN A 78 6.12 -24.03 -9.63
C GLN A 78 6.34 -25.54 -9.83
N ASP A 79 7.55 -26.06 -9.58
CA ASP A 79 7.89 -27.48 -9.78
C ASP A 79 7.02 -28.40 -8.90
N ARG A 80 6.90 -28.10 -7.60
CA ARG A 80 6.13 -28.93 -6.66
C ARG A 80 4.62 -28.89 -6.91
N HIS A 81 4.10 -27.81 -7.52
CA HIS A 81 2.70 -27.69 -7.92
C HIS A 81 2.43 -28.22 -9.34
N GLY A 82 3.44 -28.82 -10.00
CA GLY A 82 3.31 -29.36 -11.35
C GLY A 82 3.16 -28.28 -12.44
N LEU A 83 3.56 -27.05 -12.13
CA LEU A 83 3.62 -25.92 -13.06
C LEU A 83 4.96 -25.91 -13.80
N ALA A 84 5.08 -25.08 -14.83
CA ALA A 84 6.36 -24.88 -15.50
C ALA A 84 7.32 -24.12 -14.57
N ALA A 85 8.40 -24.75 -14.12
CA ALA A 85 9.41 -24.15 -13.25
C ALA A 85 10.33 -23.16 -14.01
N ASP A 86 9.74 -22.16 -14.65
CA ASP A 86 10.42 -21.18 -15.50
C ASP A 86 10.59 -19.81 -14.83
N GLY A 87 10.07 -19.63 -13.62
CA GLY A 87 10.13 -18.39 -12.84
C GLY A 87 9.13 -17.32 -13.29
N ARG A 88 8.20 -17.63 -14.19
CA ARG A 88 7.14 -16.71 -14.63
C ARG A 88 6.00 -16.69 -13.62
N ILE A 89 5.53 -15.50 -13.28
CA ILE A 89 4.37 -15.34 -12.40
C ILE A 89 3.14 -15.30 -13.27
N ASP A 90 2.57 -16.49 -13.49
CA ASP A 90 1.32 -16.66 -14.22
C ASP A 90 0.14 -16.94 -13.28
N GLU A 91 -1.02 -17.19 -13.88
CA GLU A 91 -2.31 -17.28 -13.19
C GLU A 91 -2.33 -18.50 -12.31
N ALA A 92 -1.89 -19.62 -12.87
CA ALA A 92 -1.82 -20.89 -12.19
C ALA A 92 -0.85 -20.84 -11.03
N PHE A 93 0.27 -20.11 -11.18
CA PHE A 93 1.19 -19.84 -10.08
C PHE A 93 0.53 -18.98 -8.99
N LEU A 94 -0.09 -17.85 -9.35
CA LEU A 94 -0.68 -16.92 -8.37
C LEU A 94 -1.87 -17.53 -7.63
N ASP A 95 -2.78 -18.21 -8.33
CA ASP A 95 -3.94 -18.89 -7.74
C ASP A 95 -3.49 -19.99 -6.77
N ALA A 96 -2.53 -20.83 -7.17
CA ALA A 96 -1.97 -21.85 -6.29
C ALA A 96 -1.28 -21.22 -5.06
N LEU A 97 -0.47 -20.17 -5.27
CA LEU A 97 0.26 -19.49 -4.21
C LEU A 97 -0.70 -18.83 -3.21
N ILE A 98 -1.70 -18.10 -3.70
CA ILE A 98 -2.71 -17.43 -2.88
C ILE A 98 -3.52 -18.46 -2.10
N THR A 99 -4.00 -19.51 -2.76
CA THR A 99 -4.81 -20.56 -2.12
C THR A 99 -4.05 -21.23 -0.98
N GLU A 100 -2.82 -21.68 -1.22
CA GLU A 100 -2.02 -22.36 -0.19
C GLU A 100 -1.62 -21.42 0.95
N SER A 101 -1.19 -20.19 0.63
CA SER A 101 -0.79 -19.23 1.67
C SER A 101 -1.98 -18.73 2.49
N ASP A 102 -3.16 -18.53 1.89
CA ASP A 102 -4.39 -18.18 2.61
C ASP A 102 -4.83 -19.31 3.55
N GLU A 103 -4.71 -20.57 3.13
CA GLU A 103 -4.97 -21.71 4.01
C GLU A 103 -3.97 -21.76 5.17
N ALA A 104 -2.68 -21.57 4.91
CA ALA A 104 -1.64 -21.54 5.95
C ALA A 104 -1.89 -20.43 6.97
N MET A 105 -2.20 -19.20 6.51
CA MET A 105 -2.55 -18.06 7.37
C MET A 105 -3.81 -18.34 8.21
N ARG A 106 -4.84 -18.94 7.60
CA ARG A 106 -6.10 -19.27 8.28
C ARG A 106 -5.89 -20.34 9.35
N LEU A 107 -5.06 -21.34 9.11
CA LEU A 107 -4.80 -22.43 10.07
C LEU A 107 -4.17 -21.93 11.38
N VAL A 108 -3.35 -20.90 11.31
CA VAL A 108 -2.69 -20.32 12.50
C VAL A 108 -3.40 -19.08 13.06
N GLY A 109 -4.47 -18.62 12.41
CA GLY A 109 -5.16 -17.38 12.78
C GLY A 109 -4.27 -16.16 12.70
N PHE A 110 -3.53 -16.01 11.59
CA PHE A 110 -2.58 -14.92 11.45
C PHE A 110 -3.26 -13.56 11.53
N GLY A 111 -2.74 -12.67 12.37
CA GLY A 111 -3.16 -11.27 12.44
C GLY A 111 -2.03 -10.35 12.88
N TRP A 112 -2.21 -9.05 12.68
CA TRP A 112 -1.24 -8.04 13.07
C TRP A 112 -1.48 -7.55 14.50
N GLU A 113 -0.42 -7.49 15.28
CA GLU A 113 -0.41 -6.92 16.62
C GLU A 113 0.43 -5.64 16.64
N ASP A 114 -0.17 -4.55 17.11
CA ASP A 114 0.49 -3.27 17.39
C ASP A 114 0.78 -3.16 18.89
N ASP A 115 1.91 -3.71 19.32
CA ASP A 115 2.27 -3.75 20.73
C ASP A 115 2.74 -2.37 21.21
N THR A 116 1.81 -1.59 21.75
CA THR A 116 2.06 -0.24 22.27
C THR A 116 3.12 -0.16 23.37
N ARG A 117 3.43 -1.26 24.07
CA ARG A 117 4.47 -1.28 25.12
C ARG A 117 5.87 -1.21 24.53
N THR A 118 6.10 -1.96 23.46
CA THR A 118 7.40 -2.03 22.78
C THR A 118 7.47 -1.12 21.56
N GLY A 119 6.32 -0.68 21.03
CA GLY A 119 6.20 0.09 19.79
C GLY A 119 6.46 -0.73 18.52
N VAL A 120 6.48 -2.06 18.65
CA VAL A 120 6.64 -3.05 17.58
C VAL A 120 5.29 -3.35 16.94
N ARG A 121 5.28 -3.52 15.61
CA ARG A 121 4.24 -4.29 14.92
C ARG A 121 4.78 -5.65 14.52
N LEU A 122 4.09 -6.72 14.95
CA LEU A 122 4.45 -8.11 14.69
C LEU A 122 3.21 -8.88 14.23
N GLY A 123 3.38 -9.79 13.28
CA GLY A 123 2.33 -10.76 12.96
C GLY A 123 2.30 -11.88 14.01
N LEU A 124 1.12 -12.25 14.50
CA LEU A 124 0.93 -13.27 15.52
C LEU A 124 -0.03 -14.39 15.04
N PRO A 125 0.21 -15.65 15.45
CA PRO A 125 -0.67 -16.77 15.14
C PRO A 125 -1.73 -16.92 16.25
N PHE A 126 -2.80 -16.15 16.20
CA PHE A 126 -3.77 -16.03 17.30
C PHE A 126 -4.57 -17.31 17.60
N GLU A 127 -4.58 -18.30 16.70
CA GLU A 127 -5.16 -19.63 17.01
C GLU A 127 -4.19 -20.52 17.80
N LEU A 128 -2.89 -20.22 17.76
CA LEU A 128 -1.86 -21.01 18.44
C LEU A 128 -1.46 -20.43 19.80
N VAL A 129 -1.57 -19.12 19.96
CA VAL A 129 -1.12 -18.41 21.17
C VAL A 129 -2.17 -17.44 21.70
N GLN A 130 -2.18 -17.28 23.02
CA GLN A 130 -2.98 -16.27 23.72
C GLN A 130 -2.07 -15.29 24.45
N GLU A 131 -2.50 -14.05 24.59
CA GLU A 131 -1.79 -13.04 25.37
C GLU A 131 -1.76 -13.47 26.85
N ILE A 132 -0.57 -13.49 27.43
CA ILE A 132 -0.33 -13.75 28.86
C ILE A 132 -0.14 -12.44 29.63
N GLY A 133 0.28 -11.38 28.93
CA GLY A 133 0.38 -10.01 29.44
C GLY A 133 1.80 -9.47 29.38
N ALA A 134 2.07 -8.49 30.25
CA ALA A 134 3.35 -7.79 30.30
C ALA A 134 4.48 -8.65 30.87
N THR A 135 5.67 -8.49 30.30
CA THR A 135 6.94 -8.96 30.87
C THR A 135 7.77 -7.77 31.35
N GLU A 136 8.98 -8.04 31.85
CA GLU A 136 9.92 -6.98 32.23
C GLU A 136 10.38 -6.15 31.03
N VAL A 137 10.32 -6.72 29.82
CA VAL A 137 10.92 -6.16 28.61
C VAL A 137 9.93 -5.94 27.47
N GLY A 138 8.68 -6.42 27.59
CA GLY A 138 7.63 -6.19 26.60
C GLY A 138 6.35 -6.98 26.87
N SER A 139 5.85 -7.70 25.87
CA SER A 139 4.56 -8.38 25.89
C SER A 139 4.72 -9.85 25.48
N MET A 140 4.01 -10.77 26.13
CA MET A 140 4.16 -12.22 25.93
C MET A 140 2.85 -12.87 25.46
N TRP A 141 2.97 -13.71 24.45
CA TRP A 141 1.95 -14.65 23.98
C TRP A 141 2.44 -16.09 24.15
N ARG A 142 1.55 -16.99 24.54
CA ARG A 142 1.91 -18.38 24.82
C ARG A 142 0.80 -19.33 24.39
N SER A 143 1.19 -20.50 23.89
CA SER A 143 0.26 -21.60 23.62
C SER A 143 -0.30 -22.21 24.91
N THR A 144 -1.45 -22.86 24.84
CA THR A 144 -2.10 -23.46 26.02
C THR A 144 -1.23 -24.52 26.70
N ASP A 145 -0.42 -25.27 25.94
CA ASP A 145 0.52 -26.27 26.43
C ASP A 145 1.85 -25.69 26.91
N SER A 146 2.04 -24.37 26.82
CA SER A 146 3.31 -23.66 27.06
C SER A 146 4.46 -24.12 26.15
N GLY A 147 4.16 -24.85 25.08
CA GLY A 147 5.13 -25.36 24.11
C GLY A 147 5.62 -24.31 23.11
N LEU A 148 4.91 -23.19 22.96
CA LEU A 148 5.27 -22.06 22.11
C LEU A 148 5.10 -20.75 22.89
N GLU A 149 6.10 -19.89 22.82
CA GLU A 149 6.14 -18.56 23.43
C GLU A 149 6.65 -17.55 22.41
N ILE A 150 5.97 -16.41 22.32
CA ILE A 150 6.36 -15.28 21.48
C ILE A 150 6.39 -14.05 22.38
N GLU A 151 7.51 -13.35 22.41
CA GLU A 151 7.69 -12.16 23.23
C GLU A 151 8.17 -11.00 22.38
N THR A 152 7.47 -9.87 22.40
CA THR A 152 8.00 -8.59 21.88
C THR A 152 8.89 -7.97 22.95
N VAL A 153 9.95 -7.28 22.54
CA VAL A 153 10.98 -6.79 23.44
C VAL A 153 11.37 -5.36 23.08
N ARG A 154 11.54 -4.51 24.10
CA ARG A 154 12.13 -3.17 23.96
C ARG A 154 13.15 -2.92 25.06
N PHE A 155 14.34 -2.53 24.66
CA PHE A 155 15.39 -2.05 25.55
C PHE A 155 15.68 -0.57 25.27
N VAL A 156 15.51 0.26 26.29
CA VAL A 156 15.96 1.66 26.29
C VAL A 156 16.86 1.86 27.50
N LYS A 157 18.16 1.66 27.32
CA LYS A 157 19.13 1.75 28.43
C LYS A 157 20.49 2.24 27.95
N GLU A 158 21.03 3.26 28.61
CA GLU A 158 22.37 3.78 28.34
C GLU A 158 23.42 2.66 28.45
N GLY A 159 24.28 2.55 27.42
CA GLY A 159 25.34 1.55 27.35
C GLY A 159 24.95 0.19 26.76
N TYR A 160 23.66 -0.04 26.47
CA TYR A 160 23.20 -1.26 25.79
C TYR A 160 23.02 -0.98 24.30
N THR A 161 24.14 -0.98 23.57
CA THR A 161 24.12 -0.86 22.10
C THR A 161 23.72 -2.18 21.44
N LEU A 162 23.36 -2.13 20.16
CA LEU A 162 23.06 -3.32 19.36
C LEU A 162 24.18 -4.37 19.45
N ASP A 163 25.45 -3.95 19.35
CA ASP A 163 26.62 -4.82 19.50
C ASP A 163 26.76 -5.42 20.91
N GLU A 164 26.44 -4.65 21.95
CA GLU A 164 26.50 -5.13 23.34
C GLU A 164 25.44 -6.20 23.58
N VAL A 165 24.21 -5.93 23.18
CA VAL A 165 23.09 -6.86 23.34
C VAL A 165 23.31 -8.12 22.50
N PHE A 166 23.79 -7.98 21.25
CA PHE A 166 24.16 -9.14 20.43
C PHE A 166 25.22 -10.01 21.12
N ARG A 167 26.29 -9.40 21.65
CA ARG A 167 27.36 -10.14 22.33
C ARG A 167 26.87 -10.88 23.56
N ILE A 168 26.03 -10.23 24.38
CA ILE A 168 25.44 -10.84 25.58
C ILE A 168 24.58 -12.04 25.18
N LEU A 169 23.67 -11.88 24.22
CA LEU A 169 22.73 -12.92 23.83
C LEU A 169 23.39 -14.07 23.07
N ASN A 170 24.46 -13.80 22.32
CA ASN A 170 25.25 -14.77 21.57
C ASN A 170 26.35 -15.47 22.42
N THR A 171 26.43 -15.17 23.72
CA THR A 171 27.37 -15.87 24.60
C THR A 171 26.79 -17.22 25.01
N PRO A 172 27.44 -18.36 24.70
CA PRO A 172 27.02 -19.66 25.20
C PRO A 172 27.11 -19.68 26.73
N VAL A 173 26.08 -20.22 27.38
CA VAL A 173 26.04 -20.45 28.82
C VAL A 173 25.56 -21.88 29.08
N ASP A 174 25.82 -22.44 30.26
CA ASP A 174 25.39 -23.81 30.58
C ASP A 174 23.88 -23.96 30.36
N GLY A 175 23.49 -24.88 29.47
CA GLY A 175 22.09 -25.11 29.11
C GLY A 175 21.61 -24.35 27.87
N LYS A 176 22.37 -23.37 27.36
CA LYS A 176 22.08 -22.59 26.14
C LYS A 176 23.19 -22.74 25.09
N GLN A 177 22.81 -23.20 23.91
CA GLN A 177 23.70 -23.31 22.76
C GLN A 177 23.18 -22.45 21.60
N ILE A 178 24.10 -21.79 20.91
CA ILE A 178 23.82 -21.02 19.69
C ILE A 178 24.03 -21.92 18.48
N ASP A 179 23.02 -21.98 17.62
CA ASP A 179 23.04 -22.75 16.38
C ASP A 179 23.44 -21.85 15.20
N ASP A 180 22.88 -20.63 15.13
CA ASP A 180 23.25 -19.60 14.17
C ASP A 180 23.11 -18.19 14.75
N ALA A 181 23.90 -17.25 14.25
CA ALA A 181 23.82 -15.85 14.66
C ALA A 181 24.33 -14.92 13.54
N ALA A 182 23.53 -13.92 13.20
CA ALA A 182 23.83 -12.97 12.13
C ALA A 182 23.69 -11.53 12.62
N MET A 183 24.74 -10.74 12.46
CA MET A 183 24.73 -9.29 12.73
C MET A 183 24.61 -8.53 11.41
N GLY A 184 23.57 -7.71 11.30
CA GLY A 184 23.34 -6.78 10.19
C GLY A 184 23.67 -5.34 10.56
N THR A 185 23.38 -4.41 9.65
CA THR A 185 23.62 -2.97 9.85
C THR A 185 22.70 -2.37 10.91
N ASP A 186 21.41 -2.71 10.85
CA ASP A 186 20.37 -2.09 11.66
C ASP A 186 19.81 -3.05 12.72
N GLY A 187 20.29 -4.30 12.76
CA GLY A 187 19.72 -5.35 13.58
C GLY A 187 20.52 -6.66 13.57
N PHE A 188 20.06 -7.67 14.32
CA PHE A 188 20.65 -9.00 14.35
C PHE A 188 19.59 -10.09 14.54
N THR A 189 19.96 -11.32 14.19
CA THR A 189 19.21 -12.54 14.52
C THR A 189 20.09 -13.54 15.27
N ILE A 190 19.49 -14.32 16.17
CA ILE A 190 20.14 -15.43 16.87
C ILE A 190 19.17 -16.61 16.94
N ASP A 191 19.63 -17.76 16.49
CA ASP A 191 18.93 -19.04 16.58
C ASP A 191 19.73 -19.99 17.48
N GLY A 192 19.03 -20.74 18.32
CA GLY A 192 19.68 -21.68 19.21
C GLY A 192 18.71 -22.57 19.94
N HIS A 193 19.23 -23.25 20.95
CA HIS A 193 18.44 -24.06 21.84
C HIS A 193 18.86 -23.89 23.30
N GLU A 194 17.87 -23.87 24.19
CA GLU A 194 18.04 -23.68 25.62
C GLU A 194 17.09 -24.62 26.36
N GLU A 195 17.62 -25.40 27.31
CA GLU A 195 16.85 -26.34 28.15
C GLU A 195 15.93 -27.30 27.35
N GLY A 196 16.36 -27.71 26.15
CA GLY A 196 15.60 -28.62 25.28
C GLY A 196 14.53 -27.95 24.43
N ARG A 197 14.39 -26.62 24.50
CA ARG A 197 13.59 -25.80 23.59
C ARG A 197 14.48 -25.15 22.54
N ARG A 198 13.92 -24.82 21.38
CA ARG A 198 14.55 -23.95 20.39
C ARG A 198 14.14 -22.51 20.65
N PHE A 199 15.00 -21.56 20.30
CA PHE A 199 14.66 -20.15 20.30
C PHE A 199 15.16 -19.45 19.04
N HIS A 200 14.42 -18.42 18.66
CA HIS A 200 14.80 -17.43 17.66
C HIS A 200 14.68 -16.05 18.30
N ILE A 201 15.65 -15.18 18.04
CA ILE A 201 15.66 -13.80 18.50
C ILE A 201 15.93 -12.91 17.31
N ARG A 202 15.17 -11.84 17.17
CA ARG A 202 15.44 -10.76 16.23
C ARG A 202 15.39 -9.41 16.95
N PHE A 203 16.37 -8.56 16.70
CA PHE A 203 16.36 -7.15 17.11
C PHE A 203 16.73 -6.24 15.96
N ASP A 204 16.10 -5.07 15.94
CA ASP A 204 16.57 -3.89 15.22
C ASP A 204 16.87 -2.78 16.24
N GLY A 205 17.80 -1.89 15.92
CA GLY A 205 18.26 -0.82 16.81
C GLY A 205 18.43 0.52 16.11
N ARG A 206 18.02 1.59 16.78
CA ARG A 206 18.27 2.98 16.42
C ARG A 206 18.74 3.70 17.67
N ASP A 207 19.96 4.24 17.61
CA ASP A 207 20.66 4.84 18.75
C ASP A 207 20.69 3.90 19.98
N MET A 208 19.89 4.18 21.02
CA MET A 208 19.80 3.42 22.27
C MET A 208 18.43 2.75 22.47
N ASP A 209 17.56 2.77 21.45
CA ASP A 209 16.25 2.11 21.47
C ASP A 209 16.30 0.86 20.61
N LEU A 210 16.48 -0.29 21.26
CA LEU A 210 16.50 -1.59 20.61
C LEU A 210 15.13 -2.23 20.77
N ARG A 211 14.57 -2.72 19.66
CA ARG A 211 13.26 -3.35 19.63
C ARG A 211 13.35 -4.65 18.88
N GLY A 212 12.63 -5.65 19.35
CA GLY A 212 12.79 -7.00 18.85
C GLY A 212 11.61 -7.89 19.20
N PHE A 213 11.76 -9.15 18.83
CA PHE A 213 10.93 -10.22 19.32
C PHE A 213 11.77 -11.48 19.53
N SER A 214 11.28 -12.36 20.38
CA SER A 214 11.79 -13.72 20.52
C SER A 214 10.67 -14.72 20.34
N VAL A 215 11.01 -15.89 19.83
CA VAL A 215 10.11 -17.05 19.76
C VAL A 215 10.83 -18.23 20.38
N SER A 216 10.26 -18.84 21.41
CA SER A 216 10.78 -20.02 22.09
C SER A 216 9.80 -21.16 21.98
N TYR A 217 10.23 -22.33 21.52
CA TYR A 217 9.33 -23.43 21.21
C TYR A 217 9.94 -24.82 21.44
N SER A 218 9.10 -25.76 21.88
CA SER A 218 9.46 -27.17 21.99
C SER A 218 9.69 -27.78 20.59
N PRO A 219 10.58 -28.78 20.42
CA PRO A 219 10.88 -29.35 19.11
C PRO A 219 9.67 -29.87 18.32
N GLN A 220 8.59 -30.26 19.01
CA GLN A 220 7.33 -30.70 18.40
C GLN A 220 6.62 -29.61 17.57
N TRP A 221 6.87 -28.33 17.87
CA TRP A 221 6.27 -27.19 17.17
C TRP A 221 7.04 -26.80 15.91
N ALA A 222 8.24 -27.34 15.69
CA ALA A 222 9.17 -26.86 14.67
C ALA A 222 8.58 -26.83 13.26
N ASP A 223 7.87 -27.89 12.87
CA ASP A 223 7.28 -27.98 11.53
C ASP A 223 6.03 -27.09 11.39
N GLU A 224 5.21 -27.01 12.45
CA GLU A 224 3.96 -26.25 12.47
C GLU A 224 4.19 -24.75 12.37
N ILE A 225 5.21 -24.23 13.07
CA ILE A 225 5.49 -22.78 13.08
C ILE A 225 6.52 -22.35 12.05
N ALA A 226 7.15 -23.26 11.29
CA ALA A 226 8.22 -22.89 10.37
C ALA A 226 7.81 -21.78 9.36
N PRO A 227 6.63 -21.85 8.71
CA PRO A 227 6.19 -20.77 7.83
C PRO A 227 5.94 -19.45 8.59
N TYR A 228 5.34 -19.55 9.77
CA TYR A 228 5.13 -18.40 10.64
C TYR A 228 6.46 -17.72 11.02
N MET A 229 7.49 -18.50 11.36
CA MET A 229 8.82 -17.97 11.72
C MET A 229 9.45 -17.17 10.59
N ALA A 230 9.36 -17.67 9.34
CA ALA A 230 9.85 -16.97 8.16
C ALA A 230 9.12 -15.62 7.98
N VAL A 231 7.79 -15.63 8.13
CA VAL A 231 6.96 -14.43 7.97
C VAL A 231 7.20 -13.42 9.08
N ALA A 232 7.19 -13.85 10.35
CA ALA A 232 7.47 -12.99 11.49
C ALA A 232 8.83 -12.31 11.36
N ASN A 233 9.86 -13.04 10.94
CA ASN A 233 11.20 -12.49 10.71
C ASN A 233 11.24 -11.50 9.53
N GLY A 234 10.52 -11.78 8.44
CA GLY A 234 10.53 -10.94 7.23
C GLY A 234 9.62 -9.70 7.30
N SER A 235 8.60 -9.73 8.17
CA SER A 235 7.55 -8.71 8.22
C SER A 235 7.53 -7.88 9.51
N PHE A 236 8.49 -8.10 10.41
CA PHE A 236 8.66 -7.36 11.66
C PHE A 236 8.90 -5.86 11.44
N GLN A 237 8.17 -5.02 12.17
CA GLN A 237 8.29 -3.56 12.11
C GLN A 237 8.65 -3.02 13.50
N PRO A 238 9.94 -2.72 13.78
CA PRO A 238 10.41 -2.35 15.12
C PRO A 238 9.87 -1.02 15.63
N TYR A 239 9.67 -0.03 14.74
CA TYR A 239 9.28 1.34 15.11
C TYR A 239 7.91 1.74 14.53
N ALA A 240 6.97 0.78 14.46
CA ALA A 240 5.67 0.99 13.83
C ALA A 240 4.83 2.10 14.52
N SER A 241 5.04 2.31 15.82
CA SER A 241 4.35 3.34 16.60
C SER A 241 4.93 4.76 16.43
N GLU A 242 6.00 4.93 15.66
CA GLU A 242 6.66 6.24 15.46
C GLU A 242 6.24 6.90 14.14
N PRO A 243 6.13 8.25 14.10
CA PRO A 243 5.96 8.97 12.85
C PRO A 243 7.18 8.69 11.96
N VAL A 244 6.96 8.27 10.72
CA VAL A 244 8.04 8.06 9.74
C VAL A 244 8.78 9.39 9.56
N ALA A 245 10.05 9.46 9.98
CA ALA A 245 10.89 10.61 9.68
C ALA A 245 11.01 10.72 8.16
N GLU A 246 10.53 11.83 7.59
CA GLU A 246 10.69 12.11 6.17
C GLU A 246 12.19 12.09 5.81
N PRO A 247 12.59 11.45 4.69
CA PRO A 247 13.99 11.41 4.29
C PRO A 247 14.53 12.84 4.12
N ASP A 248 15.77 13.06 4.55
CA ASP A 248 16.47 14.35 4.46
C ASP A 248 16.43 14.90 3.02
N GLN A 249 15.51 15.84 2.77
CA GLN A 249 15.26 16.41 1.45
C GLN A 249 16.20 17.58 1.13
N GLY A 250 17.44 17.55 1.64
CA GLY A 250 18.51 18.44 1.22
C GLY A 250 18.23 19.96 1.38
N PRO A 251 19.15 20.80 0.90
CA PRO A 251 19.18 22.22 1.23
C PRO A 251 18.00 23.05 0.69
N ILE A 252 17.22 22.51 -0.25
CA ILE A 252 16.01 23.19 -0.75
C ILE A 252 14.84 23.02 0.23
N ALA A 253 14.70 21.88 0.90
CA ALA A 253 13.69 21.70 1.95
C ALA A 253 14.06 22.47 3.24
N GLU A 254 15.36 22.64 3.51
CA GLU A 254 15.88 23.46 4.61
C GLU A 254 15.55 24.96 4.41
N LEU A 255 15.55 25.45 3.16
CA LEU A 255 15.14 26.81 2.80
C LEU A 255 13.64 27.06 3.04
N SER A 256 12.80 26.03 2.90
CA SER A 256 11.37 26.07 3.25
C SER A 256 11.11 26.09 4.76
N ARG A 257 12.09 25.66 5.57
CA ARG A 257 12.02 25.59 7.04
C ARG A 257 12.63 26.81 7.74
N GLN A 258 13.19 27.79 7.02
CA GLN A 258 13.67 29.02 7.65
C GLN A 258 12.49 29.86 8.17
N PRO A 259 12.57 30.42 9.40
CA PRO A 259 11.47 31.12 10.07
C PRO A 259 11.26 32.55 9.51
N ARG A 260 11.52 32.75 8.22
CA ARG A 260 11.27 34.01 7.53
C ARG A 260 9.87 34.11 6.91
N TYR A 261 9.07 33.05 7.02
CA TYR A 261 7.66 33.04 6.65
C TYR A 261 6.75 32.33 7.67
N ALA A 262 7.17 32.22 8.93
CA ALA A 262 6.29 31.85 10.03
C ALA A 262 5.68 33.13 10.64
N LEU A 263 4.64 33.65 10.01
CA LEU A 263 3.69 34.56 10.66
C LEU A 263 2.38 33.79 10.83
N ALA A 264 1.94 33.61 12.07
CA ALA A 264 0.63 33.03 12.35
C ALA A 264 -0.46 34.01 11.89
N PHE A 265 -1.47 33.48 11.19
CA PHE A 265 -2.59 34.26 10.64
C PHE A 265 -3.46 34.94 11.71
N SER A 266 -3.28 34.61 12.99
CA SER A 266 -3.92 35.27 14.13
C SER A 266 -3.28 36.61 14.51
N ASP A 267 -2.00 36.82 14.20
CA ASP A 267 -1.26 38.04 14.60
C ASP A 267 -1.51 39.22 13.66
N ILE A 268 -2.22 39.00 12.55
CA ILE A 268 -2.59 40.04 11.57
C ILE A 268 -3.92 40.73 11.96
N MET A 269 -4.71 40.17 12.89
CA MET A 269 -6.15 40.51 13.00
C MET A 269 -6.68 40.93 14.36
N ASN A 270 -5.87 41.27 15.38
CA ASN A 270 -6.36 42.06 16.54
C ASN A 270 -5.23 42.66 17.40
N ASP A 271 -4.55 43.67 16.89
CA ASP A 271 -4.59 45.00 17.49
C ASP A 271 -3.81 45.98 16.61
N GLY A 272 -4.42 47.14 16.34
CA GLY A 272 -3.73 48.24 15.71
C GLY A 272 -2.47 48.57 16.50
N LEU A 273 -1.36 48.79 15.79
CA LEU A 273 -0.05 49.23 16.30
C LEU A 273 -0.20 50.05 17.60
N PRO A 274 0.52 49.67 18.67
CA PRO A 274 1.58 50.59 19.08
C PRO A 274 2.86 49.95 19.64
N ASP A 275 3.88 50.80 19.58
CA ASP A 275 5.28 50.74 19.95
C ASP A 275 5.75 49.79 21.10
N ALA A 276 6.84 49.07 20.79
CA ALA A 276 7.95 48.57 21.63
C ALA A 276 7.76 48.02 23.08
N THR A 277 8.43 46.86 23.29
CA THR A 277 9.21 46.41 24.49
C THR A 277 8.74 45.16 25.27
N ARG A 278 9.58 44.11 25.17
CA ARG A 278 10.17 43.22 26.20
C ARG A 278 9.29 42.54 27.29
N SER A 279 9.44 41.21 27.28
CA SER A 279 9.87 40.35 28.41
C SER A 279 8.79 39.67 29.29
N SER A 280 8.79 38.34 29.15
CA SER A 280 8.90 37.31 30.21
C SER A 280 7.74 37.04 31.18
N LEU A 281 7.50 35.73 31.35
CA LEU A 281 7.12 34.96 32.57
C LEU A 281 5.76 34.24 32.52
N GLU A 282 5.89 32.91 32.36
CA GLU A 282 5.29 31.82 33.16
C GLU A 282 3.76 31.59 33.19
N VAL A 283 3.43 30.31 32.95
CA VAL A 283 2.12 29.64 33.01
C VAL A 283 1.80 29.22 34.45
N PRO A 284 0.53 29.30 34.91
CA PRO A 284 -0.14 28.10 35.47
C PRO A 284 -1.68 28.09 35.18
N PRO A 285 -2.48 27.06 35.57
CA PRO A 285 -3.17 26.21 34.59
C PRO A 285 -4.71 26.17 34.74
N ALA A 286 -5.34 25.54 33.75
CA ALA A 286 -6.69 24.95 33.75
C ALA A 286 -7.92 25.89 33.92
N ALA A 287 -8.62 26.10 32.81
CA ALA A 287 -10.08 25.97 32.77
C ALA A 287 -10.51 25.52 31.36
N LEU A 288 -11.09 24.33 31.28
CA LEU A 288 -11.85 23.85 30.12
C LEU A 288 -12.88 24.91 29.71
N GLY A 289 -12.90 25.29 28.44
CA GLY A 289 -13.82 26.32 27.92
C GLY A 289 -13.82 26.44 26.40
N SER A 290 -14.47 25.46 25.75
CA SER A 290 -15.19 25.51 24.46
C SER A 290 -14.46 26.00 23.18
N ALA A 291 -14.41 25.09 22.19
CA ALA A 291 -14.07 25.33 20.80
C ALA A 291 -15.00 26.35 20.09
N PRO A 292 -14.54 27.08 19.05
CA PRO A 292 -15.40 27.86 18.18
C PRO A 292 -15.96 27.01 17.02
N SER A 293 -17.26 27.18 16.78
CA SER A 293 -18.11 26.38 15.89
C SER A 293 -17.96 26.71 14.40
N GLY A 294 -17.66 25.67 13.62
CA GLY A 294 -17.79 25.61 12.15
C GLY A 294 -18.15 24.22 11.60
N LEU A 295 -18.42 23.25 12.50
CA LEU A 295 -19.09 21.99 12.24
C LEU A 295 -20.30 21.92 13.19
N GLY A 296 -21.37 22.64 12.84
CA GLY A 296 -22.61 22.62 13.60
C GLY A 296 -23.55 21.55 13.08
N GLY A 297 -23.45 20.31 13.58
CA GLY A 297 -24.61 19.40 13.56
C GLY A 297 -24.42 17.91 13.26
N TYR A 298 -23.20 17.41 13.02
CA TYR A 298 -22.99 15.96 12.94
C TYR A 298 -21.78 15.56 13.79
N GLU A 299 -22.03 14.97 14.96
CA GLU A 299 -21.03 14.19 15.68
C GLU A 299 -20.66 12.97 14.83
N THR A 300 -19.55 13.02 14.10
CA THR A 300 -19.00 11.85 13.42
C THR A 300 -18.23 11.00 14.43
N ASN A 301 -18.95 10.24 15.26
CA ASN A 301 -18.40 9.21 16.15
C ASN A 301 -18.08 7.88 15.41
N GLY A 302 -17.80 7.93 14.10
CA GLY A 302 -17.55 6.74 13.27
C GLY A 302 -16.13 6.72 12.72
N ALA A 303 -15.44 5.58 12.84
CA ALA A 303 -14.20 5.33 12.12
C ALA A 303 -14.44 5.42 10.60
N VAL A 304 -13.49 6.03 9.87
CA VAL A 304 -13.49 6.07 8.40
C VAL A 304 -13.15 4.67 7.89
N ASN A 305 -14.05 4.06 7.11
CA ASN A 305 -13.88 2.67 6.66
C ASN A 305 -13.44 2.55 5.20
N SER A 306 -13.87 3.50 4.37
CA SER A 306 -13.55 3.54 2.93
C SER A 306 -13.65 4.98 2.43
N SER A 307 -12.92 5.28 1.36
CA SER A 307 -12.97 6.57 0.68
C SER A 307 -12.84 6.39 -0.82
N GLY A 308 -13.53 7.23 -1.58
CA GLY A 308 -13.51 7.24 -3.03
C GLY A 308 -13.90 8.60 -3.60
N THR A 309 -14.31 8.58 -4.86
CA THR A 309 -14.77 9.75 -5.62
C THR A 309 -16.20 9.50 -6.09
N GLY A 310 -16.98 10.56 -6.19
CA GLY A 310 -18.24 10.58 -6.92
C GLY A 310 -18.34 11.84 -7.77
N PHE A 311 -19.35 11.90 -8.63
CA PHE A 311 -19.61 13.09 -9.43
C PHE A 311 -21.09 13.36 -9.62
N VAL A 312 -21.44 14.63 -9.76
CA VAL A 312 -22.84 15.07 -9.91
C VAL A 312 -23.38 14.61 -11.26
N VAL A 313 -24.54 13.95 -11.23
CA VAL A 313 -25.24 13.43 -12.41
C VAL A 313 -26.60 14.08 -12.64
N SER A 314 -27.12 14.82 -11.66
CA SER A 314 -28.42 15.50 -11.76
C SER A 314 -28.46 16.85 -11.03
N GLU A 315 -29.30 17.77 -11.52
CA GLU A 315 -29.47 19.11 -10.94
C GLU A 315 -30.09 19.07 -9.54
N ASP A 316 -30.83 18.01 -9.21
CA ASP A 316 -31.51 17.83 -7.94
C ASP A 316 -30.61 17.24 -6.83
N GLY A 317 -29.32 17.00 -7.10
CA GLY A 317 -28.33 16.61 -6.10
C GLY A 317 -27.96 15.13 -6.07
N TRP A 318 -28.27 14.37 -7.13
CA TRP A 318 -27.75 13.01 -7.30
C TRP A 318 -26.29 12.97 -7.72
N ILE A 319 -25.54 12.10 -7.05
CA ILE A 319 -24.11 11.86 -7.24
C ILE A 319 -23.90 10.37 -7.48
N LEU A 320 -23.17 10.04 -8.54
CA LEU A 320 -22.82 8.67 -8.88
C LEU A 320 -21.43 8.33 -8.32
N THR A 321 -21.27 7.13 -7.76
CA THR A 321 -20.01 6.56 -7.29
C THR A 321 -20.06 5.03 -7.42
N ASN A 322 -19.07 4.30 -6.88
CA ASN A 322 -19.10 2.84 -6.85
C ASN A 322 -19.83 2.26 -5.64
N ALA A 323 -20.43 1.08 -5.81
CA ALA A 323 -21.05 0.34 -4.73
C ALA A 323 -20.06 0.00 -3.61
N HIS A 324 -18.84 -0.45 -3.94
CA HIS A 324 -17.85 -0.79 -2.91
C HIS A 324 -17.34 0.42 -2.08
N VAL A 325 -17.56 1.65 -2.55
CA VAL A 325 -17.27 2.87 -1.78
C VAL A 325 -18.39 3.19 -0.81
N ALA A 326 -19.64 2.85 -1.16
CA ALA A 326 -20.85 3.22 -0.43
C ALA A 326 -21.47 2.08 0.40
N LYS A 327 -21.07 0.82 0.17
CA LYS A 327 -21.67 -0.34 0.83
C LYS A 327 -21.24 -0.46 2.29
N SER A 328 -22.14 -1.00 3.11
CA SER A 328 -21.91 -1.25 4.54
C SER A 328 -21.56 -0.01 5.36
N CYS A 329 -21.81 1.20 4.85
CA CYS A 329 -21.54 2.46 5.55
C CYS A 329 -22.71 2.85 6.46
N SER A 330 -22.45 3.16 7.73
CA SER A 330 -23.49 3.71 8.61
C SER A 330 -23.97 5.09 8.16
N SER A 331 -23.07 5.88 7.57
CA SER A 331 -23.38 7.13 6.89
C SER A 331 -22.31 7.44 5.84
N ILE A 332 -22.66 8.27 4.86
CA ILE A 332 -21.75 8.63 3.76
C ILE A 332 -21.62 10.15 3.71
N ALA A 333 -20.40 10.67 3.86
CA ALA A 333 -20.09 12.08 3.69
C ALA A 333 -19.64 12.37 2.26
N VAL A 334 -20.13 13.47 1.70
CA VAL A 334 -19.88 13.89 0.32
C VAL A 334 -19.30 15.30 0.32
N GLY A 335 -17.97 15.40 0.20
CA GLY A 335 -17.25 16.67 0.23
C GLY A 335 -17.69 17.60 1.36
N ASP A 336 -17.80 18.88 1.03
CA ASP A 336 -18.32 19.90 1.95
C ASP A 336 -19.86 20.01 1.91
N LEU A 337 -20.54 19.13 1.15
CA LEU A 337 -22.00 19.10 1.00
C LEU A 337 -22.70 18.39 2.17
N GLY A 338 -21.95 17.66 3.00
CA GLY A 338 -22.45 16.96 4.17
C GLY A 338 -22.82 15.50 3.92
N LEU A 339 -23.76 14.96 4.69
CA LEU A 339 -24.14 13.55 4.62
C LEU A 339 -25.18 13.29 3.53
N ALA A 340 -25.00 12.18 2.80
CA ALA A 340 -26.00 11.67 1.88
C ALA A 340 -27.29 11.31 2.63
N ASN A 341 -28.42 11.82 2.17
CA ASN A 341 -29.73 11.58 2.79
C ASN A 341 -30.50 10.43 2.14
N LYS A 342 -30.02 9.91 1.01
CA LYS A 342 -30.51 8.69 0.37
C LYS A 342 -29.35 8.02 -0.34
N VAL A 343 -29.29 6.70 -0.22
CA VAL A 343 -28.27 5.85 -0.84
C VAL A 343 -28.99 4.72 -1.57
N VAL A 344 -28.63 4.49 -2.82
CA VAL A 344 -29.09 3.35 -3.61
C VAL A 344 -27.85 2.62 -4.11
N VAL A 345 -27.77 1.31 -3.90
CA VAL A 345 -26.57 0.50 -4.21
C VAL A 345 -26.96 -0.64 -5.12
N ASP A 346 -26.21 -0.80 -6.20
CA ASP A 346 -26.19 -1.97 -7.07
C ASP A 346 -24.80 -2.62 -7.00
N GLU A 347 -24.69 -3.67 -6.18
CA GLU A 347 -23.43 -4.40 -5.99
C GLU A 347 -23.03 -5.20 -7.24
N GLU A 348 -23.98 -5.60 -8.07
CA GLU A 348 -23.73 -6.40 -9.28
C GLU A 348 -22.95 -5.53 -10.28
N GLN A 349 -23.45 -4.34 -10.56
CA GLN A 349 -22.84 -3.37 -11.48
C GLN A 349 -21.76 -2.49 -10.84
N ASP A 350 -21.53 -2.63 -9.53
CA ASP A 350 -20.60 -1.80 -8.75
C ASP A 350 -20.90 -0.29 -8.85
N LEU A 351 -22.18 0.08 -8.86
CA LEU A 351 -22.66 1.46 -8.91
C LEU A 351 -23.46 1.81 -7.66
N ALA A 352 -23.35 3.06 -7.21
CA ALA A 352 -24.19 3.60 -6.16
C ALA A 352 -24.57 5.06 -6.46
N LEU A 353 -25.80 5.40 -6.07
CA LEU A 353 -26.34 6.75 -6.11
C LEU A 353 -26.43 7.32 -4.70
N LEU A 354 -25.87 8.50 -4.54
CA LEU A 354 -25.93 9.29 -3.31
C LEU A 354 -26.74 10.54 -3.60
N HIS A 355 -27.76 10.80 -2.79
CA HIS A 355 -28.48 12.06 -2.84
C HIS A 355 -28.03 12.93 -1.67
N VAL A 356 -27.71 14.20 -1.95
CA VAL A 356 -27.43 15.22 -0.95
C VAL A 356 -28.44 16.36 -1.06
N ARG A 357 -28.67 17.10 0.02
CA ARG A 357 -29.52 18.30 -0.01
C ARG A 357 -28.65 19.55 -0.12
N GLY A 358 -28.99 20.44 -1.04
CA GLY A 358 -28.32 21.74 -1.17
C GLY A 358 -27.91 22.02 -2.61
N GLU A 359 -27.15 23.10 -2.80
CA GLU A 359 -26.57 23.42 -4.11
C GLU A 359 -25.39 22.47 -4.38
N VAL A 360 -25.46 21.77 -5.51
CA VAL A 360 -24.39 20.91 -6.03
C VAL A 360 -23.72 21.57 -7.25
N GLY A 361 -22.54 21.09 -7.64
CA GLY A 361 -21.94 21.47 -8.93
C GLY A 361 -22.84 21.07 -10.12
N PRO A 362 -22.60 21.61 -11.33
CA PRO A 362 -23.42 21.27 -12.49
C PRO A 362 -23.33 19.77 -12.82
N PRO A 363 -24.40 19.12 -13.31
CA PRO A 363 -24.32 17.73 -13.72
C PRO A 363 -23.31 17.54 -14.85
N LEU A 364 -22.50 16.49 -14.78
CA LEU A 364 -21.62 16.14 -15.89
C LEU A 364 -22.46 15.49 -17.01
N PRO A 365 -22.34 15.97 -18.26
CA PRO A 365 -23.07 15.37 -19.37
C PRO A 365 -22.52 13.96 -19.68
N ILE A 366 -23.41 12.98 -19.79
CA ILE A 366 -23.02 11.57 -19.99
C ILE A 366 -23.19 11.19 -21.46
N HIS A 367 -22.17 10.55 -22.03
CA HIS A 367 -22.21 10.07 -23.39
C HIS A 367 -23.14 8.86 -23.51
N THR A 368 -24.26 9.00 -24.24
CA THR A 368 -25.23 7.91 -24.49
C THR A 368 -24.97 7.13 -25.78
N GLY A 369 -23.97 7.56 -26.57
CA GLY A 369 -23.49 6.81 -27.72
C GLY A 369 -22.56 5.66 -27.36
N LYS A 370 -22.01 4.99 -28.38
CA LYS A 370 -21.00 3.95 -28.16
C LYS A 370 -19.64 4.60 -27.93
N PRO A 371 -18.94 4.28 -26.83
CA PRO A 371 -17.56 4.71 -26.62
C PRO A 371 -16.66 4.29 -27.80
N ARG A 372 -15.61 5.07 -28.08
CA ARG A 372 -14.73 4.82 -29.22
C ARG A 372 -13.40 4.25 -28.77
N LEU A 373 -12.96 3.19 -29.44
CA LEU A 373 -11.63 2.61 -29.22
C LEU A 373 -10.54 3.64 -29.57
N GLY A 374 -9.56 3.80 -28.69
CA GLY A 374 -8.45 4.75 -28.85
C GLY A 374 -8.80 6.20 -28.53
N GLU A 375 -10.01 6.49 -28.03
CA GLU A 375 -10.43 7.83 -27.61
C GLU A 375 -9.60 8.31 -26.40
N ASP A 376 -9.09 9.54 -26.48
CA ASP A 376 -8.35 10.18 -25.39
C ASP A 376 -9.30 10.50 -24.23
N ILE A 377 -8.90 10.10 -23.04
CA ILE A 377 -9.70 10.24 -21.82
C ILE A 377 -8.87 10.80 -20.66
N LEU A 378 -9.59 11.39 -19.71
CA LEU A 378 -9.11 11.81 -18.40
C LEU A 378 -9.86 11.03 -17.33
N ALA A 379 -9.16 10.42 -16.40
CA ALA A 379 -9.73 9.90 -15.17
C ALA A 379 -9.48 10.90 -14.04
N LEU A 380 -10.54 11.29 -13.33
CA LEU A 380 -10.48 12.32 -12.30
C LEU A 380 -10.97 11.79 -10.96
N GLY A 381 -10.25 12.12 -9.88
CA GLY A 381 -10.67 11.72 -8.54
C GLY A 381 -9.77 12.22 -7.42
N PHE A 382 -10.11 11.85 -6.18
CA PHE A 382 -9.43 12.26 -4.97
C PHE A 382 -8.67 11.07 -4.34
N PRO A 383 -7.37 10.89 -4.64
CA PRO A 383 -6.57 9.85 -4.02
C PRO A 383 -6.31 10.17 -2.53
N LEU A 384 -6.69 9.26 -1.63
CA LEU A 384 -6.26 9.17 -0.22
C LEU A 384 -6.32 10.48 0.61
N ARG A 385 -7.53 10.87 1.04
CA ARG A 385 -7.77 12.05 1.91
C ARG A 385 -7.08 12.07 3.27
N SER A 386 -6.49 10.96 3.72
CA SER A 386 -5.78 10.94 5.00
C SER A 386 -4.31 11.38 4.91
N ILE A 387 -3.74 11.57 3.70
CA ILE A 387 -2.28 11.79 3.53
C ILE A 387 -1.92 12.77 2.39
N LEU A 388 -2.78 13.03 1.40
CA LEU A 388 -2.47 13.91 0.26
C LEU A 388 -3.44 15.10 0.16
N ALA A 389 -3.03 16.12 -0.61
CA ALA A 389 -3.72 17.40 -0.78
C ALA A 389 -5.22 17.25 -1.06
N ASP A 390 -6.02 18.22 -0.59
CA ASP A 390 -7.46 18.40 -0.86
C ASP A 390 -7.80 18.61 -2.36
N SER A 391 -6.84 18.40 -3.27
CA SER A 391 -6.93 18.74 -4.68
C SER A 391 -7.23 17.53 -5.57
N LEU A 392 -8.10 17.75 -6.56
CA LEU A 392 -8.45 16.79 -7.60
C LEU A 392 -7.21 16.30 -8.36
N ASN A 393 -7.06 14.98 -8.49
CA ASN A 393 -6.08 14.33 -9.35
C ASN A 393 -6.65 14.11 -10.75
N VAL A 394 -5.79 14.25 -11.77
CA VAL A 394 -6.15 14.05 -13.17
C VAL A 394 -5.09 13.16 -13.81
N THR A 395 -5.50 12.02 -14.34
CA THR A 395 -4.65 11.14 -15.14
C THR A 395 -5.17 11.05 -16.56
N ARG A 396 -4.26 11.13 -17.53
CA ARG A 396 -4.60 11.00 -18.95
C ARG A 396 -4.31 9.59 -19.43
N GLY A 397 -5.16 9.09 -20.33
CA GLY A 397 -4.95 7.87 -21.08
C GLY A 397 -5.88 7.81 -22.28
N ASN A 398 -6.20 6.60 -22.71
CA ASN A 398 -7.17 6.32 -23.76
C ASN A 398 -8.06 5.13 -23.40
N ILE A 399 -9.14 4.93 -24.15
CA ILE A 399 -9.92 3.69 -24.14
C ILE A 399 -9.15 2.63 -24.93
N SER A 400 -8.59 1.65 -24.24
CA SER A 400 -7.76 0.58 -24.82
C SER A 400 -8.58 -0.64 -25.28
N SER A 401 -9.79 -0.84 -24.72
CA SER A 401 -10.76 -1.85 -25.17
C SER A 401 -12.19 -1.40 -24.87
N LEU A 402 -13.13 -1.79 -25.73
CA LEU A 402 -14.57 -1.57 -25.53
C LEU A 402 -15.25 -2.66 -24.68
N LEU A 403 -14.46 -3.63 -24.22
CA LEU A 403 -14.91 -4.75 -23.40
C LEU A 403 -13.95 -4.91 -22.21
N GLY A 404 -14.51 -5.31 -21.08
CA GLY A 404 -13.78 -5.66 -19.86
C GLY A 404 -13.06 -7.00 -19.95
N LEU A 405 -12.70 -7.54 -18.79
CA LEU A 405 -12.15 -8.89 -18.70
C LEU A 405 -13.12 -9.93 -19.26
N MET A 406 -12.58 -10.99 -19.88
CA MET A 406 -13.38 -12.07 -20.46
C MET A 406 -14.47 -11.60 -21.44
N ASN A 407 -14.25 -10.47 -22.12
CA ASN A 407 -15.24 -9.82 -22.99
C ASN A 407 -16.49 -9.32 -22.26
N ASP A 408 -16.39 -8.97 -20.98
CA ASP A 408 -17.51 -8.40 -20.22
C ASP A 408 -18.00 -7.11 -20.90
N PRO A 409 -19.27 -7.07 -21.36
CA PRO A 409 -19.82 -5.94 -22.07
C PRO A 409 -20.16 -4.76 -21.17
N ASN A 410 -20.03 -4.85 -19.85
CA ASN A 410 -20.37 -3.79 -18.90
C ASN A 410 -19.20 -2.84 -18.60
N TYR A 411 -17.97 -3.22 -18.97
CA TYR A 411 -16.76 -2.47 -18.69
C TYR A 411 -15.98 -2.07 -19.95
N LEU A 412 -15.17 -1.03 -19.82
CA LEU A 412 -14.13 -0.58 -20.74
C LEU A 412 -12.77 -0.89 -20.12
N GLN A 413 -11.77 -1.14 -20.97
CA GLN A 413 -10.37 -1.03 -20.55
C GLN A 413 -9.85 0.36 -20.88
N ILE A 414 -9.12 0.95 -19.94
CA ILE A 414 -8.50 2.25 -20.07
C ILE A 414 -7.01 2.16 -19.73
N SER A 415 -6.20 3.00 -20.37
CA SER A 415 -4.77 3.13 -20.07
C SER A 415 -4.44 4.22 -19.05
N ALA A 416 -5.42 5.07 -18.69
CA ALA A 416 -5.22 6.09 -17.66
C ALA A 416 -4.89 5.42 -16.32
N ALA A 417 -3.87 5.91 -15.62
CA ALA A 417 -3.47 5.39 -14.33
C ALA A 417 -4.58 5.62 -13.29
N VAL A 418 -4.99 4.56 -12.60
CA VAL A 418 -5.99 4.59 -11.52
C VAL A 418 -5.30 4.21 -10.21
N GLN A 419 -5.59 4.96 -9.14
CA GLN A 419 -5.04 4.74 -7.80
C GLN A 419 -6.18 4.63 -6.78
N PRO A 420 -5.94 4.04 -5.59
CA PRO A 420 -6.92 4.05 -4.50
C PRO A 420 -7.44 5.48 -4.22
N GLY A 421 -8.76 5.63 -4.22
CA GLY A 421 -9.46 6.91 -4.09
C GLY A 421 -10.06 7.45 -5.40
N ASN A 422 -9.58 7.00 -6.58
CA ASN A 422 -10.21 7.32 -7.86
C ASN A 422 -11.48 6.48 -8.14
N SER A 423 -11.72 5.41 -7.38
CA SER A 423 -12.93 4.59 -7.48
C SER A 423 -14.19 5.44 -7.39
N GLY A 424 -15.08 5.29 -8.38
CA GLY A 424 -16.34 6.02 -8.50
C GLY A 424 -16.20 7.38 -9.18
N GLY A 425 -14.97 7.82 -9.47
CA GLY A 425 -14.71 9.04 -10.22
C GLY A 425 -15.04 8.92 -11.71
N PRO A 426 -15.32 10.03 -12.39
CA PRO A 426 -15.66 10.00 -13.80
C PRO A 426 -14.42 9.76 -14.68
N VAL A 427 -14.63 9.01 -15.76
CA VAL A 427 -13.76 9.03 -16.94
C VAL A 427 -14.43 9.95 -17.95
N ILE A 428 -13.78 11.06 -18.31
CA ILE A 428 -14.28 12.02 -19.30
C ILE A 428 -13.42 12.02 -20.57
N ASP A 429 -14.02 12.31 -21.70
CA ASP A 429 -13.26 12.67 -22.91
C ASP A 429 -12.84 14.15 -22.90
N LEU A 430 -12.11 14.58 -23.93
CA LEU A 430 -11.66 15.97 -24.05
C LEU A 430 -12.78 16.97 -24.35
N ALA A 431 -14.02 16.54 -24.61
CA ALA A 431 -15.19 17.42 -24.66
C ALA A 431 -15.88 17.56 -23.29
N GLY A 432 -15.33 16.96 -22.23
CA GLY A 432 -15.88 17.00 -20.87
C GLY A 432 -17.07 16.06 -20.67
N ARG A 433 -17.29 15.11 -21.59
CA ARG A 433 -18.41 14.16 -21.52
C ARG A 433 -17.99 12.92 -20.76
N VAL A 434 -18.82 12.44 -19.85
CA VAL A 434 -18.56 11.20 -19.11
C VAL A 434 -18.70 10.01 -20.07
N VAL A 435 -17.60 9.30 -20.26
CA VAL A 435 -17.50 8.10 -21.09
C VAL A 435 -17.27 6.84 -20.27
N GLY A 436 -17.20 6.94 -18.95
CA GLY A 436 -17.19 5.81 -18.03
C GLY A 436 -17.06 6.21 -16.56
N VAL A 437 -17.12 5.22 -15.67
CA VAL A 437 -16.92 5.40 -14.21
C VAL A 437 -15.78 4.51 -13.75
N VAL A 438 -14.72 5.08 -13.18
CA VAL A 438 -13.57 4.31 -12.70
C VAL A 438 -14.02 3.28 -11.67
N THR A 439 -13.56 2.03 -11.79
CA THR A 439 -13.80 0.98 -10.79
C THR A 439 -12.49 0.30 -10.39
N ALA A 440 -12.33 0.04 -9.09
CA ALA A 440 -11.25 -0.79 -8.55
C ALA A 440 -11.65 -2.26 -8.37
N LYS A 441 -12.92 -2.63 -8.64
CA LYS A 441 -13.44 -4.00 -8.46
C LYS A 441 -12.78 -5.00 -9.41
N LEU A 442 -12.43 -4.55 -10.62
CA LEU A 442 -11.55 -5.29 -11.52
C LEU A 442 -10.10 -4.83 -11.29
N ASN A 443 -9.56 -5.16 -10.12
CA ASN A 443 -8.15 -4.86 -9.84
C ASN A 443 -7.25 -5.72 -10.73
N ALA A 444 -6.01 -5.26 -10.94
CA ALA A 444 -4.99 -6.03 -11.64
C ALA A 444 -4.69 -7.40 -10.99
N VAL A 445 -5.14 -7.61 -9.75
CA VAL A 445 -5.08 -8.89 -9.03
C VAL A 445 -6.09 -9.88 -9.62
N ALA A 446 -7.36 -9.52 -9.81
CA ALA A 446 -8.37 -10.38 -10.45
C ALA A 446 -8.10 -10.64 -11.94
N VAL A 447 -7.40 -9.72 -12.63
CA VAL A 447 -6.88 -9.95 -13.99
C VAL A 447 -5.70 -10.94 -13.96
N ALA A 448 -4.83 -10.81 -12.96
CA ALA A 448 -3.70 -11.71 -12.77
C ALA A 448 -4.17 -13.12 -12.37
N ASP A 449 -5.26 -13.21 -11.59
CA ASP A 449 -5.98 -14.43 -11.22
C ASP A 449 -6.77 -15.06 -12.39
N LEU A 450 -6.87 -14.38 -13.56
CA LEU A 450 -7.57 -14.86 -14.78
C LEU A 450 -6.70 -14.93 -16.05
N THR A 451 -5.49 -14.38 -16.02
CA THR A 451 -4.62 -14.30 -17.22
C THR A 451 -3.15 -14.53 -16.93
N GLY A 452 -2.72 -14.43 -15.67
CA GLY A 452 -1.34 -14.67 -15.31
C GLY A 452 -0.36 -13.61 -15.73
N ASP A 453 -0.83 -12.41 -16.01
CA ASP A 453 0.00 -11.24 -16.14
C ASP A 453 -0.69 -10.13 -15.35
N ILE A 454 0.05 -9.42 -14.47
CA ILE A 454 -0.43 -8.15 -13.93
C ILE A 454 -0.27 -7.13 -15.04
N PRO A 455 -1.37 -6.65 -15.64
CA PRO A 455 -1.24 -5.74 -16.75
C PRO A 455 -0.75 -4.40 -16.23
N GLN A 456 0.39 -3.95 -16.77
CA GLN A 456 1.08 -2.74 -16.32
C GLN A 456 0.35 -1.43 -16.68
N THR A 457 -0.78 -1.52 -17.41
CA THR A 457 -1.53 -0.37 -17.94
C THR A 457 -2.99 -0.73 -18.26
N ILE A 458 -3.56 -1.77 -17.63
CA ILE A 458 -4.98 -2.09 -17.82
C ILE A 458 -5.72 -1.72 -16.55
N ASN A 459 -6.47 -0.63 -16.63
CA ASN A 459 -7.47 -0.26 -15.64
C ASN A 459 -8.85 -0.39 -16.28
N PHE A 460 -9.89 -0.41 -15.46
CA PHE A 460 -11.26 -0.60 -15.92
C PHE A 460 -12.16 0.56 -15.53
N ALA A 461 -13.14 0.82 -16.39
CA ALA A 461 -14.22 1.74 -16.12
C ALA A 461 -15.55 1.09 -16.50
N ILE A 462 -16.59 1.30 -15.69
CA ILE A 462 -17.95 0.91 -16.01
C ILE A 462 -18.42 1.76 -17.19
N ARG A 463 -19.08 1.12 -18.16
CA ARG A 463 -19.54 1.77 -19.38
C ARG A 463 -20.65 2.80 -19.12
N PRO A 464 -20.74 3.83 -19.97
CA PRO A 464 -21.71 4.91 -19.76
C PRO A 464 -23.16 4.43 -20.04
N ASP A 465 -23.37 3.42 -20.88
CA ASP A 465 -24.70 2.82 -21.07
C ASP A 465 -25.16 1.99 -19.86
N VAL A 466 -24.23 1.37 -19.12
CA VAL A 466 -24.54 0.72 -17.83
C VAL A 466 -24.92 1.77 -16.80
N ALA A 467 -24.11 2.83 -16.66
CA ALA A 467 -24.39 3.94 -15.76
C ALA A 467 -25.74 4.61 -16.07
N THR A 468 -26.03 4.95 -17.34
CA THR A 468 -27.30 5.59 -17.70
C THR A 468 -28.49 4.64 -17.59
N SER A 469 -28.31 3.34 -17.73
CA SER A 469 -29.39 2.36 -17.45
C SER A 469 -29.73 2.35 -15.97
N PHE A 470 -28.71 2.33 -15.10
CA PHE A 470 -28.88 2.41 -13.65
C PHE A 470 -29.57 3.73 -13.22
N LEU A 471 -29.20 4.86 -13.82
CA LEU A 471 -29.88 6.15 -13.56
C LEU A 471 -31.35 6.10 -13.96
N ARG A 472 -31.67 5.56 -15.14
CA ARG A 472 -33.07 5.45 -15.64
C ARG A 472 -33.89 4.48 -14.79
N GLU A 473 -33.31 3.38 -14.34
CA GLU A 473 -33.98 2.40 -13.48
C GLU A 473 -34.42 3.02 -12.14
N HIS A 474 -33.68 4.02 -11.66
CA HIS A 474 -33.98 4.73 -10.41
C HIS A 474 -34.65 6.11 -10.61
N ASP A 475 -35.18 6.37 -11.80
CA ASP A 475 -35.88 7.62 -12.16
C ASP A 475 -35.03 8.88 -11.90
N VAL A 476 -33.70 8.79 -12.06
CA VAL A 476 -32.78 9.93 -11.93
C VAL A 476 -32.62 10.61 -13.29
N GLU A 477 -33.03 11.88 -13.38
CA GLU A 477 -32.82 12.71 -14.55
C GLU A 477 -31.34 13.07 -14.68
N PHE A 478 -30.76 12.93 -15.88
CA PHE A 478 -29.35 13.25 -16.14
C PHE A 478 -29.21 13.99 -17.48
N VAL A 479 -28.06 14.64 -17.66
CA VAL A 479 -27.79 15.42 -18.87
C VAL A 479 -27.17 14.53 -19.95
N ASP A 480 -27.84 14.42 -21.09
CA ASP A 480 -27.27 13.80 -22.29
C ASP A 480 -26.15 14.68 -22.88
N ALA A 481 -25.02 14.07 -23.20
CA ALA A 481 -23.91 14.79 -23.80
C ALA A 481 -24.15 15.10 -25.29
N ASP A 482 -23.73 16.30 -25.71
CA ASP A 482 -23.71 16.68 -27.13
C ASP A 482 -22.67 15.82 -27.89
N PRO A 483 -23.08 15.01 -28.88
CA PRO A 483 -22.16 14.17 -29.64
C PRO A 483 -21.17 15.00 -30.48
N ASP A 484 -21.51 16.25 -30.82
CA ASP A 484 -20.74 17.14 -31.68
C ASP A 484 -19.95 18.20 -30.88
N ALA A 485 -19.91 18.09 -29.55
CA ALA A 485 -19.14 18.98 -28.68
C ALA A 485 -17.65 19.01 -29.08
N GLU A 486 -17.08 20.22 -29.12
CA GLU A 486 -15.69 20.45 -29.51
C GLU A 486 -14.72 19.91 -28.45
N LEU A 487 -13.72 19.14 -28.88
CA LEU A 487 -12.65 18.65 -28.01
C LEU A 487 -11.77 19.80 -27.54
N GLN A 488 -11.54 19.88 -26.24
CA GLN A 488 -10.77 20.92 -25.57
C GLN A 488 -9.35 20.46 -25.23
N SER A 489 -8.54 21.39 -24.72
CA SER A 489 -7.26 21.03 -24.10
C SER A 489 -7.47 20.27 -22.79
N VAL A 490 -6.46 19.53 -22.31
CA VAL A 490 -6.55 18.78 -21.05
C VAL A 490 -6.91 19.68 -19.85
N PRO A 491 -6.26 20.85 -19.65
CA PRO A 491 -6.66 21.78 -18.59
C PRO A 491 -8.10 22.29 -18.71
N ASP A 492 -8.57 22.58 -19.93
CA ASP A 492 -9.91 23.12 -20.14
C ASP A 492 -10.99 22.06 -19.90
N ALA A 493 -10.80 20.84 -20.40
CA ALA A 493 -11.69 19.71 -20.12
C ALA A 493 -11.73 19.37 -18.62
N THR A 494 -10.59 19.48 -17.92
CA THR A 494 -10.53 19.34 -16.46
C THR A 494 -11.35 20.42 -15.76
N ALA A 495 -11.18 21.68 -16.16
CA ALA A 495 -11.89 22.81 -15.56
C ALA A 495 -13.40 22.72 -15.74
N MET A 496 -13.87 22.16 -16.86
CA MET A 496 -15.29 21.90 -17.11
C MET A 496 -15.91 20.92 -16.11
N ALA A 497 -15.14 19.95 -15.63
CA ALA A 497 -15.66 18.87 -14.78
C ALA A 497 -15.35 19.05 -13.28
N GLN A 498 -14.29 19.78 -12.93
CA GLN A 498 -13.72 19.83 -11.58
C GLN A 498 -14.73 20.20 -10.48
N ALA A 499 -15.65 21.13 -10.75
CA ALA A 499 -16.64 21.59 -9.76
C ALA A 499 -17.70 20.53 -9.42
N SER A 500 -17.83 19.51 -10.26
CA SER A 500 -18.85 18.46 -10.15
C SER A 500 -18.29 17.17 -9.59
N ILE A 501 -16.99 17.10 -9.32
CA ILE A 501 -16.31 15.91 -8.81
C ILE A 501 -16.07 16.11 -7.32
N LEU A 502 -16.55 15.16 -6.54
CA LEU A 502 -16.64 15.26 -5.09
C LEU A 502 -16.00 14.02 -4.46
N PRO A 503 -15.36 14.17 -3.29
CA PRO A 503 -14.98 13.00 -2.52
C PRO A 503 -16.17 12.32 -1.88
N VAL A 504 -16.03 11.02 -1.65
CA VAL A 504 -17.02 10.22 -0.93
C VAL A 504 -16.31 9.50 0.20
N VAL A 505 -16.81 9.64 1.42
CA VAL A 505 -16.23 9.01 2.61
C VAL A 505 -17.29 8.19 3.33
N CYS A 506 -16.98 6.92 3.51
CA CYS A 506 -17.79 5.95 4.25
C CYS A 506 -17.47 6.04 5.75
N LEU A 507 -18.48 6.30 6.58
CA LEU A 507 -18.35 6.48 8.02
C LEU A 507 -19.14 5.40 8.77
N GLY A 508 -18.45 4.63 9.63
CA GLY A 508 -19.06 3.54 10.41
C GLY A 508 -19.46 2.32 9.57
N LEU A 509 -19.53 1.14 10.18
CA LEU A 509 -20.01 -0.08 9.51
C LEU A 509 -21.44 -0.37 9.97
N GLU A 510 -22.36 -0.63 9.04
CA GLU A 510 -23.66 -1.19 9.40
C GLU A 510 -23.49 -2.62 9.92
N ALA A 511 -24.12 -2.93 11.06
CA ALA A 511 -24.13 -4.29 11.59
C ALA A 511 -24.92 -5.19 10.63
N SER A 512 -24.28 -6.23 10.11
CA SER A 512 -24.93 -7.27 9.32
C SER A 512 -26.01 -7.99 10.17
N HIS A 513 -27.27 -7.92 9.75
CA HIS A 513 -28.40 -8.63 10.34
C HIS A 513 -28.65 -9.98 9.67
#